data_AF-A0A355FXH9-F1
#
_entry.id   AF-A0A355FXH9-F1
#
_cell.length_a   1.000
_cell.length_b   1.000
_cell.length_c   1.000
_cell.angle_alpha   90.00
_cell.angle_beta   90.00
_cell.angle_gamma   90.00
#
_symmetry.space_group_name_H-M   'P 1'
#
loop_
_entity.id
_entity.type
_entity.pdbx_description
1 polymer ?
#
loop_
_entity_poly.entity_id
_entity_poly.type
_entity_poly.pdbx_seq_one_letter_code
_entity_poly.pdbx_strand_id
1 'polypeptide(L)'
;MAAQRILPIKTMYRFTSLFLSLAFVFSLGQAQEYTITLEEHATDIVPEQTTYRLYFDMINADDFLSSVYGGDTDPLSITTTTGFYNDPFGAVTADGINPAFLAFFPEMAADSWVTIGIDGQSSGDQVPPSTLQSTEQPWTDCFASGSAMDGQDVFIDDETGGAWYILNGAPNGLPDENLRVL
;
A
#
# COMPACT_ATOMS: atom_id res chain seq x y z
N MET A 1 4.39 -88.04 39.69
CA MET A 1 3.50 -87.99 40.86
C MET A 1 3.17 -86.53 41.15
N ALA A 2 1.95 -86.27 41.58
CA ALA A 2 1.19 -85.03 41.47
C ALA A 2 1.69 -83.80 42.26
N ALA A 3 1.39 -82.63 41.69
CA ALA A 3 0.86 -81.38 42.29
C ALA A 3 1.26 -80.93 43.72
N GLN A 4 1.72 -79.67 43.84
CA GLN A 4 1.03 -78.54 44.51
C GLN A 4 1.94 -77.30 44.46
N ARG A 5 1.57 -76.22 43.76
CA ARG A 5 0.70 -75.09 44.17
C ARG A 5 1.42 -74.11 45.11
N ILE A 6 1.49 -72.83 44.72
CA ILE A 6 1.15 -71.59 45.48
C ILE A 6 1.55 -70.36 44.61
N LEU A 7 0.56 -69.54 44.26
CA LEU A 7 0.65 -68.09 43.97
C LEU A 7 -0.10 -67.37 45.11
N PRO A 8 -0.03 -66.03 45.38
CA PRO A 8 0.58 -64.91 44.63
C PRO A 8 1.41 -63.97 45.59
N ILE A 9 1.94 -62.77 45.27
CA ILE A 9 1.22 -61.48 45.12
C ILE A 9 2.27 -60.33 44.95
N LYS A 10 1.95 -59.38 44.04
CA LYS A 10 2.27 -57.92 43.97
C LYS A 10 3.76 -57.50 44.03
N THR A 11 4.29 -56.57 43.24
CA THR A 11 3.73 -55.35 42.67
C THR A 11 4.55 -54.94 41.46
N MET A 12 3.85 -54.55 40.40
CA MET A 12 4.36 -53.95 39.17
C MET A 12 4.80 -52.50 39.41
N TYR A 13 6.01 -52.12 39.00
CA TYR A 13 6.33 -50.74 38.65
C TYR A 13 7.20 -50.72 37.40
N ARG A 14 6.58 -50.38 36.26
CA ARG A 14 7.23 -49.93 35.04
C ARG A 14 7.83 -48.56 35.32
N PHE A 15 9.15 -48.42 35.25
CA PHE A 15 9.80 -47.11 35.20
C PHE A 15 10.00 -46.74 33.73
N THR A 16 8.97 -46.15 33.13
CA THR A 16 9.07 -45.50 31.82
C THR A 16 9.92 -44.25 32.00
N SER A 17 11.13 -44.24 31.44
CA SER A 17 11.95 -43.03 31.38
C SER A 17 11.26 -42.00 30.48
N LEU A 18 10.83 -40.89 31.08
CA LEU A 18 10.26 -39.74 30.38
C LEU A 18 11.42 -38.84 29.95
N PHE A 19 11.73 -38.83 28.66
CA PHE A 19 12.53 -37.76 28.06
C PHE A 19 11.67 -36.49 27.98
N LEU A 20 11.99 -35.49 28.80
CA LEU A 20 11.43 -34.15 28.65
C LEU A 20 12.48 -33.27 27.95
N SER A 21 12.51 -33.30 26.63
CA SER A 21 13.21 -32.28 25.85
C SER A 21 12.32 -31.04 25.81
N LEU A 22 12.71 -29.99 26.53
CA LEU A 22 12.11 -28.67 26.43
C LEU A 22 12.52 -28.08 25.08
N ALA A 23 11.68 -28.24 24.06
CA ALA A 23 11.83 -27.49 22.81
C ALA A 23 11.39 -26.05 23.09
N PHE A 24 12.36 -25.17 23.31
CA PHE A 24 12.10 -23.73 23.29
C PHE A 24 11.98 -23.33 21.81
N VAL A 25 10.74 -23.30 21.32
CA VAL A 25 10.46 -22.70 20.01
C VAL A 25 10.54 -21.20 20.20
N PHE A 26 11.68 -20.60 19.85
CA PHE A 26 11.73 -19.17 19.58
C PHE A 26 10.96 -18.96 18.27
N SER A 27 9.69 -18.59 18.38
CA SER A 27 9.03 -17.88 17.30
C SER A 27 9.71 -16.52 17.24
N LEU A 28 10.59 -16.30 16.27
CA LEU A 28 10.85 -14.94 15.81
C LEU A 28 9.50 -14.45 15.30
N GLY A 29 8.77 -13.67 16.10
CA GLY A 29 7.71 -12.86 15.55
C GLY A 29 8.38 -11.99 14.49
N GLN A 30 8.09 -12.22 13.22
CA GLN A 30 8.41 -11.20 12.23
C GLN A 30 7.60 -9.97 12.66
N ALA A 31 8.29 -8.83 12.82
CA ALA A 31 7.57 -7.57 12.82
C ALA A 31 6.80 -7.55 11.50
N GLN A 32 5.48 -7.44 11.57
CA GLN A 32 4.68 -7.24 10.38
C GLN A 32 4.89 -5.77 10.02
N GLU A 33 5.62 -5.53 8.94
CA GLU A 33 5.94 -4.19 8.45
C GLU A 33 4.99 -3.87 7.31
N TYR A 34 4.56 -2.61 7.23
CA TYR A 34 3.86 -2.10 6.06
C TYR A 34 4.86 -2.06 4.89
N THR A 35 4.45 -2.56 3.73
CA THR A 35 5.26 -2.53 2.51
C THR A 35 4.54 -1.75 1.41
N ILE A 36 5.24 -1.58 0.29
CA ILE A 36 4.64 -1.03 -0.93
C ILE A 36 4.82 -2.03 -2.06
N THR A 37 3.80 -2.14 -2.91
CA THR A 37 3.81 -2.97 -4.11
C THR A 37 3.59 -2.10 -5.34
N LEU A 38 4.46 -2.22 -6.34
CA LEU A 38 4.29 -1.57 -7.64
C LEU A 38 3.83 -2.60 -8.66
N GLU A 39 2.67 -2.39 -9.27
CA GLU A 39 2.08 -3.29 -10.26
C GLU A 39 1.97 -2.62 -11.62
N GLU A 40 2.26 -3.36 -12.69
CA GLU A 40 1.89 -2.97 -14.03
C GLU A 40 0.35 -2.99 -14.15
N HIS A 41 -0.23 -1.85 -14.48
CA HIS A 41 -1.67 -1.69 -14.62
C HIS A 41 -2.12 -1.87 -16.08
N ALA A 42 -1.39 -1.26 -17.01
CA ALA A 42 -1.66 -1.32 -18.44
C ALA A 42 -0.42 -1.00 -19.27
N THR A 43 -0.43 -1.42 -20.53
CA THR A 43 0.55 -1.00 -21.53
C THR A 43 -0.19 -0.35 -22.71
N ASP A 44 0.49 0.55 -23.42
CA ASP A 44 0.03 1.11 -24.68
C ASP A 44 -1.31 1.89 -24.64
N ILE A 45 -1.74 2.38 -23.47
CA ILE A 45 -2.78 3.41 -23.38
C ILE A 45 -2.25 4.68 -24.06
N VAL A 46 -1.04 5.07 -23.70
CA VAL A 46 -0.18 5.96 -24.48
C VAL A 46 0.84 5.05 -25.19
N PRO A 47 1.05 5.19 -26.52
CA PRO A 47 1.91 4.27 -27.27
C PRO A 47 3.31 4.15 -26.65
N GLU A 48 3.80 2.91 -26.53
CA GLU A 48 5.13 2.57 -26.01
C GLU A 48 5.36 2.94 -24.52
N GLN A 49 4.29 3.25 -23.77
CA GLN A 49 4.34 3.52 -22.34
C GLN A 49 3.66 2.43 -21.51
N THR A 50 4.08 2.35 -20.25
CA THR A 50 3.52 1.43 -19.24
C THR A 50 2.94 2.27 -18.10
N THR A 51 1.67 2.04 -17.78
CA THR A 51 0.99 2.61 -16.63
C THR A 51 1.18 1.70 -15.43
N TYR A 52 1.59 2.26 -14.30
CA TYR A 52 1.79 1.54 -13.05
C TYR A 52 0.78 1.98 -11.98
N ARG A 53 0.49 1.11 -11.03
CA ARG A 53 -0.22 1.41 -9.78
C ARG A 53 0.67 1.05 -8.60
N LEU A 54 0.85 1.99 -7.67
CA LEU A 54 1.58 1.77 -6.42
C LEU A 54 0.55 1.55 -5.31
N TYR A 55 0.74 0.51 -4.52
CA TYR A 55 -0.14 0.13 -3.44
C TYR A 55 0.62 0.15 -2.11
N PHE A 56 -0.04 0.58 -1.04
CA PHE A 56 0.39 0.37 0.33
C PHE A 56 -0.19 -0.94 0.85
N ASP A 57 0.67 -1.87 1.22
CA ASP A 57 0.28 -3.18 1.76
C ASP A 57 0.02 -3.05 3.26
N MET A 58 -1.24 -3.25 3.64
CA MET A 58 -1.75 -3.16 5.01
C MET A 58 -1.62 -4.49 5.75
N ILE A 59 -1.64 -4.40 7.08
CA ILE A 59 -1.46 -5.55 7.96
C ILE A 59 -2.82 -6.14 8.34
N ASN A 60 -3.78 -5.26 8.63
CA ASN A 60 -5.13 -5.59 9.05
C ASN A 60 -6.15 -4.91 8.15
N ALA A 61 -7.34 -5.50 8.05
CA ALA A 61 -8.44 -4.97 7.25
C ALA A 61 -9.04 -3.65 7.80
N ASP A 62 -8.71 -3.28 9.05
CA ASP A 62 -9.12 -2.05 9.71
C ASP A 62 -7.98 -1.03 9.86
N ASP A 63 -6.80 -1.31 9.30
CA ASP A 63 -5.75 -0.29 9.14
C ASP A 63 -6.25 0.79 8.18
N PHE A 64 -5.84 2.04 8.40
CA PHE A 64 -6.32 3.18 7.64
C PHE A 64 -5.17 4.03 7.11
N LEU A 65 -5.07 4.17 5.78
CA LEU A 65 -4.17 5.15 5.15
C LEU A 65 -4.82 6.53 5.17
N SER A 66 -4.35 7.42 6.04
CA SER A 66 -4.86 8.79 6.06
C SER A 66 -4.02 9.75 5.23
N SER A 67 -2.72 9.48 5.06
CA SER A 67 -1.80 10.43 4.44
C SER A 67 -0.54 9.73 3.95
N VAL A 68 0.00 10.25 2.85
CA VAL A 68 1.39 10.09 2.47
C VAL A 68 2.04 11.47 2.51
N TYR A 69 3.23 11.59 3.10
CA TYR A 69 3.87 12.86 3.34
C TYR A 69 5.40 12.77 3.21
N GLY A 70 6.04 13.93 3.08
CA GLY A 70 7.49 14.08 3.22
C GLY A 70 7.87 15.43 3.81
N GLY A 71 9.13 15.57 4.19
CA GLY A 71 9.75 16.81 4.66
C GLY A 71 11.25 16.65 4.89
N ASP A 72 11.91 17.67 5.44
CA ASP A 72 13.36 17.72 5.64
C ASP A 72 13.95 16.55 6.47
N THR A 73 13.18 16.03 7.41
CA THR A 73 13.58 14.97 8.34
C THR A 73 13.16 13.58 7.86
N ASP A 74 12.06 13.51 7.13
CA ASP A 74 11.51 12.29 6.52
C ASP A 74 11.24 12.56 5.02
N PRO A 75 12.29 12.61 4.18
CA PRO A 75 12.14 13.01 2.78
C PRO A 75 11.40 11.96 1.96
N LEU A 76 10.48 12.42 1.11
CA LEU A 76 9.79 11.59 0.13
C LEU A 76 10.31 11.93 -1.28
N SER A 77 10.58 10.88 -2.07
CA SER A 77 10.92 11.03 -3.48
C SER A 77 10.22 9.97 -4.31
N ILE A 78 9.65 10.37 -5.45
CA ILE A 78 9.08 9.47 -6.46
C ILE A 78 9.75 9.84 -7.78
N THR A 79 10.50 8.89 -8.33
CA THR A 79 11.34 9.15 -9.49
C THR A 79 11.07 8.14 -10.59
N THR A 80 11.26 8.57 -11.82
CA THR A 80 11.08 7.75 -13.02
C THR A 80 12.21 8.00 -14.01
N THR A 81 12.46 7.04 -14.89
CA THR A 81 13.53 7.17 -15.90
C THR A 81 13.10 7.95 -17.13
N THR A 82 11.79 8.09 -17.36
CA THR A 82 11.22 8.69 -18.59
C THR A 82 10.33 9.89 -18.32
N GLY A 83 10.10 10.24 -17.05
CA GLY A 83 9.10 11.24 -16.64
C GLY A 83 7.71 10.64 -16.47
N PHE A 84 6.83 11.40 -15.82
CA PHE A 84 5.42 11.09 -15.70
C PHE A 84 4.66 11.60 -16.93
N TYR A 85 3.63 10.85 -17.34
CA TYR A 85 2.71 11.30 -18.38
C TYR A 85 1.53 12.04 -17.73
N ASN A 86 1.28 13.27 -18.16
CA ASN A 86 0.13 14.06 -17.72
C ASN A 86 -0.75 14.41 -18.92
N ASP A 87 -2.01 13.99 -18.89
CA ASP A 87 -2.99 14.30 -19.92
C ASP A 87 -3.47 15.76 -19.75
N PRO A 88 -3.71 16.52 -20.85
CA PRO A 88 -4.25 17.88 -20.76
C PRO A 88 -5.61 18.01 -20.06
N PHE A 89 -6.36 16.92 -19.95
CA PHE A 89 -7.62 16.81 -19.21
C PHE A 89 -7.48 16.03 -17.90
N GLY A 90 -6.24 15.67 -17.52
CA GLY A 90 -5.88 15.01 -16.29
C GLY A 90 -5.99 15.89 -15.06
N ALA A 91 -5.54 15.36 -13.92
CA ALA A 91 -5.58 16.05 -12.64
C ALA A 91 -4.52 15.53 -11.68
N VAL A 92 -4.09 16.38 -10.75
CA VAL A 92 -3.11 16.03 -9.72
C VAL A 92 -3.55 14.83 -8.85
N THR A 93 -4.85 14.70 -8.59
CA THR A 93 -5.40 13.59 -7.81
C THR A 93 -6.37 12.76 -8.65
N ALA A 94 -6.46 11.47 -8.36
CA ALA A 94 -7.36 10.55 -9.07
C ALA A 94 -8.82 11.02 -9.12
N ASP A 95 -9.27 11.80 -8.12
CA ASP A 95 -10.64 12.34 -8.09
C ASP A 95 -10.99 13.23 -9.29
N GLY A 96 -9.99 13.89 -9.89
CA GLY A 96 -10.19 14.68 -11.09
C GLY A 96 -10.42 13.85 -12.37
N ILE A 97 -10.12 12.55 -12.33
CA ILE A 97 -10.29 11.65 -13.48
C ILE A 97 -11.75 11.20 -13.54
N ASN A 98 -12.57 11.94 -14.29
CA ASN A 98 -13.97 11.60 -14.50
C ASN A 98 -14.12 10.49 -15.57
N PRO A 99 -14.63 9.29 -15.21
CA PRO A 99 -14.76 8.18 -16.17
C PRO A 99 -15.62 8.48 -17.39
N ALA A 100 -16.54 9.45 -17.30
CA ALA A 100 -17.39 9.86 -18.42
C ALA A 100 -16.60 10.46 -19.59
N PHE A 101 -15.40 10.97 -19.34
CA PHE A 101 -14.53 11.54 -20.38
C PHE A 101 -13.64 10.52 -21.07
N LEU A 102 -13.40 9.34 -20.49
CA LEU A 102 -12.52 8.31 -21.07
C LEU A 102 -12.98 7.80 -22.44
N ALA A 103 -14.28 7.88 -22.74
CA ALA A 103 -14.82 7.52 -24.06
C ALA A 103 -14.42 8.52 -25.16
N PHE A 104 -14.07 9.75 -24.79
CA PHE A 104 -13.68 10.83 -25.70
C PHE A 104 -12.17 11.09 -25.69
N PHE A 105 -11.54 10.92 -24.52
CA PHE A 105 -10.12 11.09 -24.29
C PHE A 105 -9.57 9.83 -23.59
N PRO A 106 -9.31 8.74 -24.35
CA PRO A 106 -8.87 7.48 -23.75
C PRO A 106 -7.51 7.57 -23.06
N GLU A 107 -6.63 8.46 -23.52
CA GLU A 107 -5.29 8.66 -22.96
C GLU A 107 -5.32 9.17 -21.51
N MET A 108 -6.40 9.83 -21.08
CA MET A 108 -6.63 10.20 -19.67
C MET A 108 -6.55 9.01 -18.72
N ALA A 109 -6.79 7.78 -19.19
CA ALA A 109 -6.66 6.58 -18.37
C ALA A 109 -5.19 6.28 -17.97
N ALA A 110 -4.21 6.93 -18.60
CA ALA A 110 -2.79 6.86 -18.27
C ALA A 110 -2.26 8.12 -17.57
N ASP A 111 -3.12 9.10 -17.26
CA ASP A 111 -2.73 10.29 -16.52
C ASP A 111 -2.06 9.93 -15.19
N SER A 112 -0.99 10.64 -14.85
CA SER A 112 -0.25 10.42 -13.61
C SER A 112 -0.84 11.28 -12.50
N TRP A 113 -1.19 10.66 -11.39
CA TRP A 113 -1.80 11.34 -10.24
C TRP A 113 -1.41 10.66 -8.93
N VAL A 114 -1.72 11.33 -7.81
CA VAL A 114 -1.68 10.72 -6.47
C VAL A 114 -3.10 10.37 -5.98
N THR A 115 -3.20 9.38 -5.09
CA THR A 115 -4.50 8.99 -4.53
C THR A 115 -4.40 8.41 -3.12
N ILE A 116 -5.57 8.16 -2.54
CA ILE A 116 -5.79 7.23 -1.43
C ILE A 116 -7.05 6.43 -1.75
N GLY A 117 -6.85 5.18 -2.20
CA GLY A 117 -7.86 4.13 -2.40
C GLY A 117 -8.94 4.39 -3.45
N ILE A 118 -8.77 5.39 -4.32
CA ILE A 118 -9.66 5.64 -5.48
C ILE A 118 -8.84 5.67 -6.77
N ASP A 119 -9.42 5.21 -7.88
CA ASP A 119 -8.79 5.18 -9.20
C ASP A 119 -9.52 6.06 -10.24
N GLY A 120 -10.28 7.03 -9.74
CA GLY A 120 -11.05 8.00 -10.51
C GLY A 120 -11.88 8.89 -9.59
N GLN A 121 -12.79 9.66 -10.18
CA GLN A 121 -13.75 10.50 -9.45
C GLN A 121 -14.43 9.72 -8.32
N SER A 122 -14.34 10.26 -7.10
CA SER A 122 -14.92 9.69 -5.89
C SER A 122 -16.43 9.51 -6.03
N SER A 123 -16.95 8.45 -5.40
CA SER A 123 -18.35 8.06 -5.47
C SER A 123 -18.88 7.57 -4.12
N GLY A 124 -20.19 7.70 -3.91
CA GLY A 124 -20.83 7.28 -2.66
C GLY A 124 -20.25 8.03 -1.45
N ASP A 125 -19.74 7.28 -0.48
CA ASP A 125 -19.16 7.81 0.76
C ASP A 125 -17.63 8.04 0.68
N GLN A 126 -17.01 7.80 -0.48
CA GLN A 126 -15.60 8.10 -0.71
C GLN A 126 -15.33 9.60 -0.58
N VAL A 127 -14.12 9.94 -0.13
CA VAL A 127 -13.68 11.34 0.01
C VAL A 127 -12.51 11.62 -0.92
N PRO A 128 -12.53 12.72 -1.68
CA PRO A 128 -11.43 13.09 -2.56
C PRO A 128 -10.14 13.39 -1.76
N PRO A 129 -8.97 12.86 -2.19
CA PRO A 129 -7.69 13.24 -1.63
C PRO A 129 -7.44 14.75 -1.74
N SER A 130 -6.99 15.35 -0.65
CA SER A 130 -6.55 16.74 -0.58
C SER A 130 -5.02 16.79 -0.59
N THR A 131 -4.45 17.87 -1.11
CA THR A 131 -2.99 18.07 -1.17
C THR A 131 -2.55 19.24 -0.28
N LEU A 132 -1.31 19.15 0.19
CA LEU A 132 -0.58 20.21 0.89
C LEU A 132 0.83 20.26 0.31
N GLN A 133 1.36 21.46 0.11
CA GLN A 133 2.70 21.64 -0.41
C GLN A 133 3.36 22.91 0.11
N SER A 134 4.68 22.90 0.11
CA SER A 134 5.49 24.10 0.22
C SER A 134 5.30 25.01 -0.98
N THR A 135 5.43 26.33 -0.76
CA THR A 135 5.43 27.30 -1.86
C THR A 135 6.72 27.23 -2.68
N GLU A 136 7.83 26.86 -2.04
CA GLU A 136 9.16 26.78 -2.66
C GLU A 136 9.39 25.43 -3.36
N GLN A 137 8.59 24.41 -3.00
CA GLN A 137 8.60 23.08 -3.60
C GLN A 137 7.17 22.65 -3.97
N PRO A 138 6.59 23.21 -5.07
CA PRO A 138 5.21 22.95 -5.47
C PRO A 138 5.08 21.60 -6.20
N TRP A 139 5.28 20.50 -5.49
CA TRP A 139 5.35 19.14 -6.05
C TRP A 139 4.11 18.73 -6.85
N THR A 140 2.93 19.31 -6.59
CA THR A 140 1.72 18.99 -7.36
C THR A 140 1.87 19.34 -8.84
N ASP A 141 2.73 20.31 -9.15
CA ASP A 141 2.97 20.74 -10.52
C ASP A 141 3.61 19.61 -11.37
N CYS A 142 4.28 18.63 -10.76
CA CYS A 142 4.82 17.45 -11.46
C CYS A 142 3.73 16.62 -12.16
N PHE A 143 2.49 16.68 -11.65
CA PHE A 143 1.32 15.96 -12.15
C PHE A 143 0.36 16.87 -12.96
N ALA A 144 0.74 18.12 -13.23
CA ALA A 144 -0.10 19.08 -13.92
C ALA A 144 0.42 19.33 -15.34
N SER A 145 -0.30 18.83 -16.34
CA SER A 145 0.02 19.05 -17.75
C SER A 145 0.21 20.55 -18.06
N GLY A 146 1.33 20.89 -18.68
CA GLY A 146 1.70 22.25 -19.07
C GLY A 146 2.23 23.14 -17.95
N SER A 147 2.42 22.61 -16.73
CA SER A 147 3.10 23.32 -15.65
C SER A 147 4.60 23.49 -15.93
N ALA A 148 5.30 24.25 -15.07
CA ALA A 148 6.75 24.36 -15.16
C ALA A 148 7.49 23.06 -14.78
N MET A 149 6.82 22.16 -14.04
CA MET A 149 7.37 20.91 -13.54
C MET A 149 6.73 19.67 -14.20
N ASP A 150 5.94 19.86 -15.24
CA ASP A 150 5.19 18.82 -15.95
C ASP A 150 6.05 17.60 -16.27
N GLY A 151 5.67 16.44 -15.72
CA GLY A 151 6.32 15.16 -15.94
C GLY A 151 7.65 14.96 -15.19
N GLN A 152 8.05 15.88 -14.30
CA GLN A 152 9.29 15.77 -13.53
C GLN A 152 9.15 14.86 -12.31
N ASP A 153 10.30 14.41 -11.79
CA ASP A 153 10.38 13.70 -10.52
C ASP A 153 9.76 14.51 -9.36
N VAL A 154 9.16 13.81 -8.41
CA VAL A 154 8.53 14.39 -7.23
C VAL A 154 9.50 14.34 -6.07
N PHE A 155 9.76 15.49 -5.46
CA PHE A 155 10.52 15.63 -4.22
C PHE A 155 9.71 16.39 -3.19
N ILE A 156 9.64 15.86 -1.98
CA ILE A 156 9.06 16.50 -0.80
C ILE A 156 10.09 16.35 0.33
N ASP A 157 11.01 17.30 0.41
CA ASP A 157 12.21 17.23 1.26
C ASP A 157 12.62 18.58 1.89
N ASP A 158 11.76 19.60 1.80
CA ASP A 158 11.99 20.88 2.49
C ASP A 158 11.36 20.93 3.91
N GLU A 159 11.68 21.98 4.66
CA GLU A 159 11.22 22.17 6.05
C GLU A 159 9.69 22.32 6.17
N THR A 160 9.02 22.82 5.12
CA THR A 160 7.55 22.93 5.11
C THR A 160 6.89 21.59 4.78
N GLY A 161 7.55 20.79 3.95
CA GLY A 161 7.11 19.50 3.49
C GLY A 161 5.90 19.57 2.56
N GLY A 162 5.20 18.45 2.49
CA GLY A 162 4.06 18.26 1.62
C GLY A 162 3.40 16.93 1.88
N ALA A 163 2.14 16.82 1.47
CA ALA A 163 1.35 15.61 1.67
C ALA A 163 0.18 15.54 0.70
N TRP A 164 -0.32 14.33 0.49
CA TRP A 164 -1.71 14.12 0.09
C TRP A 164 -2.40 13.25 1.14
N TYR A 165 -3.66 13.57 1.43
CA TYR A 165 -4.36 13.02 2.58
C TYR A 165 -5.88 12.98 2.40
N ILE A 166 -6.52 12.11 3.18
CA ILE A 166 -7.95 12.10 3.43
C ILE A 166 -8.19 12.13 4.94
N LEU A 167 -9.36 12.63 5.35
CA LEU A 167 -9.75 12.60 6.75
C LEU A 167 -10.22 11.19 7.12
N ASN A 168 -9.96 10.80 8.37
CA ASN A 168 -10.37 9.49 8.90
C ASN A 168 -11.89 9.30 8.77
N GLY A 169 -12.30 8.08 8.43
CA GLY A 169 -13.70 7.65 8.34
C GLY A 169 -14.19 7.44 6.90
N ALA A 170 -13.42 7.84 5.89
CA ALA A 170 -13.76 7.59 4.49
C ALA A 170 -13.41 6.15 4.08
N PRO A 171 -14.28 5.41 3.38
CA PRO A 171 -14.05 4.00 3.05
C PRO A 171 -12.82 3.79 2.16
N ASN A 172 -12.42 4.78 1.36
CA ASN A 172 -11.23 4.70 0.51
C ASN A 172 -9.90 4.77 1.27
N GLY A 173 -9.90 5.04 2.59
CA GLY A 173 -8.69 4.88 3.40
C GLY A 173 -8.47 3.46 3.92
N LEU A 174 -9.48 2.59 3.82
CA LEU A 174 -9.40 1.20 4.25
C LEU A 174 -8.87 0.32 3.10
N PRO A 175 -8.13 -0.75 3.42
CA PRO A 175 -7.62 -1.66 2.40
C PRO A 175 -8.72 -2.39 1.62
N ASP A 176 -8.38 -2.75 0.40
CA ASP A 176 -9.14 -3.64 -0.47
C ASP A 176 -9.13 -5.11 0.02
N GLU A 177 -9.72 -6.00 -0.76
CA GLU A 177 -9.76 -7.44 -0.47
C GLU A 177 -8.38 -8.13 -0.41
N ASN A 178 -7.34 -7.48 -0.94
CA ASN A 178 -5.96 -7.95 -0.94
C ASN A 178 -5.12 -7.33 0.18
N LEU A 179 -5.76 -6.61 1.11
CA LEU A 179 -5.10 -5.81 2.16
C LEU A 179 -4.25 -4.67 1.58
N ARG A 180 -4.73 -3.98 0.53
CA ARG A 180 -3.97 -2.91 -0.12
C ARG A 180 -4.77 -1.62 -0.26
N VAL A 181 -4.11 -0.49 -0.11
CA VAL A 181 -4.66 0.83 -0.48
C VAL A 181 -3.88 1.36 -1.67
N LEU A 182 -4.58 1.70 -2.75
CA LEU A 182 -4.01 2.39 -3.91
C LEU A 182 -3.56 3.81 -3.54
#